data_AF-A0A497L1F2-F1
#
_entry.id   AF-A0A497L1F2-F1
#
_cell.length_a   1.000
_cell.length_b   1.000
_cell.length_c   1.000
_cell.angle_alpha   90.00
_cell.angle_beta   90.00
_cell.angle_gamma   90.00
#
_symmetry.space_group_name_H-M   'P 1'
#
loop_
_entity.id
_entity.type
_entity.pdbx_description
1 polymer ?
#
loop_
_entity_poly.entity_id
_entity_poly.type
_entity_poly.pdbx_seq_one_letter_code
_entity_poly.pdbx_strand_id
1 'polypeptide(L)'
;MLRNWKRGTIILLAKKTGKDDSFIGYGVVDKVEMLWELPPEEAAYAKEHGWRCALTFRTLFRFDKPYPIKESILADDPRKGRLLHGARLTEDQVDAILEAAEDYQG
;
A
#
# COMPACT_ATOMS: atom_id res chain seq x y z
N MET A 1 -3.30 -5.25 15.89
CA MET A 1 -1.94 -4.66 16.05
C MET A 1 -1.90 -3.36 15.27
N LEU A 2 -1.42 -2.25 15.85
CA LEU A 2 -1.20 -1.03 15.08
C LEU A 2 -0.01 -1.27 14.14
N ARG A 3 -0.19 -0.95 12.86
CA ARG A 3 0.90 -0.97 11.88
C ARG A 3 1.80 0.24 12.21
N ASN A 4 3.11 0.04 12.27
CA ASN A 4 4.06 1.11 12.62
C ASN A 4 4.36 2.00 11.41
N TRP A 5 3.31 2.62 10.86
CA TRP A 5 3.43 3.55 9.73
C TRP A 5 4.19 4.80 10.17
N LYS A 6 5.05 5.30 9.29
CA LYS A 6 5.86 6.51 9.54
C LYS A 6 5.91 7.37 8.30
N ARG A 7 6.18 8.66 8.49
CA ARG A 7 6.52 9.55 7.39
C ARG A 7 7.65 8.96 6.54
N GLY A 8 7.51 9.05 5.22
CA GLY A 8 8.42 8.46 4.24
C GLY A 8 8.16 6.98 3.93
N THR A 9 7.28 6.29 4.67
CA THR A 9 6.96 4.89 4.35
C THR A 9 6.29 4.82 2.98
N ILE A 10 6.84 3.97 2.11
CA ILE A 10 6.25 3.65 0.82
C ILE A 10 5.18 2.57 1.02
N ILE A 11 3.99 2.80 0.49
CA ILE A 11 2.88 1.86 0.49
C ILE A 11 2.60 1.48 -0.96
N LEU A 12 2.85 0.22 -1.30
CA LEU A 12 2.43 -0.36 -2.57
C LEU A 12 0.91 -0.56 -2.55
N LEU A 13 0.24 -0.03 -3.56
CA LEU A 13 -1.20 -0.15 -3.73
C LEU A 13 -1.47 -1.36 -4.62
N ALA A 14 -2.20 -2.33 -4.08
CA ALA A 14 -2.58 -3.53 -4.81
C ALA A 14 -4.10 -3.59 -5.01
N LYS A 15 -4.52 -4.05 -6.18
CA LYS A 15 -5.93 -4.29 -6.51
C LYS A 15 -6.02 -5.50 -7.43
N LYS A 16 -7.09 -6.26 -7.29
CA LYS A 16 -7.44 -7.30 -8.27
C LYS A 16 -7.80 -6.66 -9.62
N THR A 17 -7.06 -7.02 -10.66
CA THR A 17 -7.29 -6.55 -12.04
C THR A 17 -7.58 -7.75 -12.94
N GLY A 18 -8.85 -7.89 -13.34
CA GLY A 18 -9.28 -9.09 -14.07
C GLY A 18 -9.21 -10.34 -13.21
N LYS A 19 -8.29 -11.26 -13.54
CA LYS A 19 -8.13 -12.55 -12.85
C LYS A 19 -7.06 -12.55 -11.75
N ASP A 20 -6.10 -11.64 -11.80
CA ASP A 20 -4.92 -11.64 -10.91
C ASP A 20 -4.85 -10.39 -10.03
N ASP A 21 -4.15 -10.51 -8.90
CA ASP A 21 -3.79 -9.38 -8.05
C ASP A 21 -2.58 -8.65 -8.63
N SER A 22 -2.67 -7.32 -8.75
CA SER A 22 -1.64 -6.48 -9.36
C SER A 22 -1.36 -5.26 -8.49
N PHE A 23 -0.11 -4.80 -8.51
CA PHE A 23 0.25 -3.47 -8.07
C PHE A 23 -0.28 -2.45 -9.08
N ILE A 24 -0.98 -1.43 -8.59
CA ILE A 24 -1.58 -0.36 -9.41
C ILE A 24 -0.87 0.97 -9.23
N GLY A 25 0.12 1.02 -8.33
CA GLY A 25 0.84 2.23 -8.00
C GLY A 25 1.41 2.17 -6.59
N TYR A 26 1.88 3.31 -6.11
CA TYR A 26 2.41 3.46 -4.77
C TYR A 26 2.08 4.83 -4.19
N GLY A 27 2.08 4.93 -2.87
CA GLY A 27 1.96 6.18 -2.14
C GLY A 27 3.10 6.35 -1.15
N VAL A 28 3.57 7.58 -0.95
CA VAL A 28 4.56 7.90 0.08
C VAL A 28 3.88 8.63 1.22
N VAL A 29 3.89 8.04 2.41
CA VAL A 29 3.24 8.60 3.60
C VAL A 29 3.90 9.93 3.98
N ASP A 30 3.10 10.99 4.11
CA ASP A 30 3.54 12.27 4.67
C ASP A 30 3.21 12.37 6.16
N LYS A 31 1.96 12.03 6.53
CA LYS A 31 1.48 12.11 7.90
C LYS A 31 0.68 10.87 8.27
N VAL A 32 0.76 10.54 9.57
CA VAL A 32 -0.04 9.51 10.22
C VAL A 32 -0.83 10.23 11.30
N GLU A 33 -2.12 10.38 11.10
CA GLU A 33 -3.00 11.13 12.00
C GLU A 33 -3.84 10.14 12.81
N MET A 34 -3.66 10.17 14.12
CA MET A 34 -4.40 9.33 15.05
C MET A 34 -5.83 9.86 15.22
N LEU A 35 -6.75 9.02 15.70
CA LEU A 35 -8.18 9.39 15.83
C LEU A 35 -8.43 10.66 16.64
N TRP A 36 -7.55 11.01 17.58
CA TRP A 36 -7.66 12.23 18.39
C TRP A 36 -7.12 13.50 17.69
N GLU A 37 -6.40 13.34 16.58
CA GLU A 37 -5.90 14.43 15.74
C GLU A 37 -6.88 14.75 14.60
N LEU A 38 -7.81 13.83 14.30
CA LEU A 38 -8.80 13.98 13.25
C LEU A 38 -9.97 14.89 13.68
N PRO A 39 -10.62 15.58 12.73
CA PRO A 39 -11.91 16.22 12.95
C PRO A 39 -12.94 15.25 13.56
N PRO A 40 -13.88 15.70 14.41
CA PRO A 40 -14.82 14.81 15.08
C PRO A 40 -15.63 13.89 14.15
N GLU A 41 -16.02 14.39 12.98
CA GLU A 41 -16.74 13.63 11.96
C GLU A 41 -15.88 12.50 11.38
N GLU A 42 -14.64 12.80 10.97
CA GLU A 42 -13.71 11.81 10.44
C GLU A 42 -13.29 10.78 11.50
N ALA A 43 -13.10 11.23 12.74
CA ALA A 43 -12.82 10.35 13.86
C ALA A 43 -13.98 9.39 14.15
N ALA A 44 -15.23 9.85 14.04
CA ALA A 44 -16.42 9.01 14.17
C ALA A 44 -16.50 8.00 13.02
N TYR A 45 -16.34 8.46 11.78
CA TYR A 45 -16.34 7.61 10.59
C TYR A 45 -15.25 6.51 10.67
N ALA A 46 -14.04 6.88 11.07
CA ALA A 46 -12.95 5.93 11.27
C ALA A 46 -13.27 4.90 12.36
N LYS A 47 -13.88 5.31 13.49
CA LYS A 47 -14.29 4.39 14.57
C LYS A 47 -15.37 3.41 14.11
N GLU A 48 -16.38 3.88 13.38
CA GLU A 48 -17.45 3.05 12.82
C GLU A 48 -16.90 1.95 11.89
N HIS A 49 -15.82 2.26 11.17
CA HIS A 49 -15.15 1.33 10.25
C HIS A 49 -14.00 0.53 10.92
N GLY A 50 -13.78 0.70 12.23
CA GLY A 50 -12.71 0.02 12.97
C GLY A 50 -11.29 0.48 12.60
N TRP A 51 -11.16 1.62 11.94
CA TRP A 51 -9.87 2.21 11.59
C TRP A 51 -9.26 2.94 12.78
N ARG A 52 -7.91 2.99 12.80
CA ARG A 52 -7.15 3.51 13.95
C ARG A 52 -6.38 4.79 13.69
N CYS A 53 -6.15 5.11 12.42
CA CYS A 53 -5.45 6.30 11.97
C CYS A 53 -5.82 6.59 10.51
N ALA A 54 -5.65 7.83 10.09
CA ALA A 54 -5.63 8.22 8.69
C ALA A 54 -4.17 8.33 8.21
N LEU A 55 -3.95 8.02 6.94
CA LEU A 55 -2.66 8.20 6.27
C LEU A 55 -2.84 9.25 5.18
N THR A 56 -2.06 10.31 5.27
CA THR A 56 -1.98 11.35 4.24
C THR A 56 -0.74 11.09 3.41
N PHE A 57 -0.88 11.05 2.09
CA PHE A 57 0.22 10.80 1.16
C PHE A 57 0.74 12.11 0.56
N ARG A 58 2.06 12.34 0.58
CA ARG A 58 2.68 13.47 -0.15
C ARG A 58 2.75 13.22 -1.66
N THR A 59 2.82 11.94 -2.02
CA THR A 59 2.92 11.49 -3.41
C THR A 59 2.05 10.27 -3.54
N LEU A 60 1.21 10.27 -4.57
CA LEU A 60 0.42 9.12 -4.97
C LEU A 60 0.66 8.93 -6.46
N PHE A 61 1.37 7.86 -6.82
CA PHE A 61 1.68 7.53 -8.19
C PHE A 61 0.85 6.35 -8.63
N ARG A 62 0.28 6.43 -9.84
CA ARG A 62 -0.51 5.38 -10.44
C ARG A 62 0.24 4.84 -11.65
N PHE A 63 0.36 3.52 -11.72
CA PHE A 63 0.88 2.84 -12.90
C PHE A 63 -0.14 2.87 -14.03
N ASP A 64 0.33 3.07 -15.25
CA ASP A 64 -0.50 2.99 -16.45
C ASP A 64 -0.91 1.54 -16.71
N LYS A 65 0.06 0.62 -16.57
CA LYS A 65 -0.15 -0.83 -16.64
C LYS A 65 -0.07 -1.42 -15.23
N PRO A 66 -1.16 -2.03 -14.72
CA PRO A 66 -1.11 -2.77 -13.45
C PRO A 66 -0.07 -3.88 -13.52
N TYR A 67 0.90 -3.86 -12.62
CA TYR A 67 2.00 -4.82 -12.58
C TYR A 67 1.58 -6.07 -11.78
N PRO A 68 1.47 -7.26 -12.40
CA PRO A 68 0.96 -8.45 -11.71
C PRO A 68 1.87 -8.91 -10.57
N ILE A 69 1.31 -9.18 -9.38
CA ILE A 69 2.10 -9.63 -8.21
C ILE A 69 2.82 -10.95 -8.50
N LYS A 70 2.21 -11.82 -9.32
CA LYS A 70 2.78 -13.10 -9.75
C LYS A 70 4.02 -12.96 -10.65
N GLU A 71 4.28 -11.77 -11.19
CA GLU A 71 5.45 -11.45 -12.03
C GLU A 71 6.52 -10.70 -11.22
N SER A 72 6.30 -10.51 -9.91
CA SER A 72 7.22 -9.84 -8.99
C SER A 72 7.98 -10.82 -8.12
N ILE A 73 8.92 -10.30 -7.33
CA ILE A 73 9.64 -11.05 -6.28
C ILE A 73 8.70 -11.69 -5.23
N LEU A 74 7.42 -11.31 -5.20
CA LEU A 74 6.39 -11.90 -4.34
C LEU A 74 5.61 -13.05 -5.01
N ALA A 75 6.00 -13.48 -6.22
CA ALA A 75 5.35 -14.57 -6.95
C ALA A 75 5.23 -15.85 -6.11
N ASP A 76 6.30 -16.18 -5.38
CA ASP A 76 6.38 -17.37 -4.53
C ASP A 76 6.10 -17.07 -3.04
N ASP A 77 5.67 -15.85 -2.71
CA ASP A 77 5.33 -15.52 -1.32
C ASP A 77 4.16 -16.42 -0.85
N PRO A 78 4.30 -17.12 0.28
CA PRO A 78 3.24 -18.00 0.78
C PRO A 78 1.99 -17.24 1.20
N ARG A 79 2.10 -15.93 1.45
CA ARG A 79 0.96 -15.05 1.71
C ARG A 79 0.27 -14.76 0.37
N LYS A 80 -1.02 -15.05 0.28
CA LYS A 80 -1.85 -14.76 -0.91
C LYS A 80 -3.12 -14.01 -0.52
N GLY A 81 -3.68 -13.26 -1.48
CA GLY A 81 -4.91 -12.47 -1.30
C GLY A 81 -4.86 -11.57 -0.06
N ARG A 82 -5.86 -11.67 0.83
CA ARG A 82 -5.98 -10.85 2.04
C ARG A 82 -4.71 -10.81 2.91
N LEU A 83 -3.91 -11.88 2.92
CA LEU A 83 -2.70 -11.96 3.75
C LEU A 83 -1.54 -11.09 3.23
N LEU A 84 -1.58 -10.71 1.95
CA LEU A 84 -0.65 -9.73 1.39
C LEU A 84 -1.02 -8.30 1.77
N HIS A 85 -2.28 -8.04 2.14
CA HIS A 85 -2.71 -6.68 2.47
C HIS A 85 -2.06 -6.20 3.78
N GLY A 86 -1.12 -5.27 3.58
CA GLY A 86 -0.24 -4.76 4.62
C GLY A 86 0.76 -5.80 5.12
N ALA A 87 1.15 -6.76 4.29
CA ALA A 87 2.42 -7.44 4.50
C ALA A 87 3.53 -6.38 4.62
N ARG A 88 4.41 -6.53 5.61
CA ARG A 88 5.60 -5.69 5.70
C ARG A 88 6.62 -6.22 4.70
N LEU A 89 7.17 -5.31 3.91
CA LEU A 89 8.28 -5.54 2.99
C LEU A 89 9.51 -4.83 3.53
N THR A 90 10.69 -5.32 3.18
CA THR A 90 11.95 -4.61 3.39
C THR A 90 12.09 -3.49 2.36
N GLU A 91 13.03 -2.57 2.58
CA GLU A 91 13.34 -1.49 1.64
C GLU A 91 13.79 -2.07 0.28
N ASP A 92 14.75 -3.00 0.29
CA ASP A 92 15.20 -3.72 -0.91
C ASP A 92 14.07 -4.40 -1.68
N GLN A 93 13.06 -4.95 -0.97
CA GLN A 93 11.90 -5.56 -1.61
C GLN A 93 11.00 -4.52 -2.28
N VAL A 94 10.82 -3.36 -1.65
CA VAL A 94 10.04 -2.26 -2.23
C VAL A 94 10.76 -1.74 -3.47
N ASP A 95 12.06 -1.48 -3.38
CA ASP A 95 12.86 -0.96 -4.49
C ASP A 95 12.84 -1.91 -5.68
N ALA A 96 13.07 -3.21 -5.47
CA ALA A 96 13.01 -4.21 -6.53
C ALA A 96 11.61 -4.31 -7.18
N ILE A 97 10.53 -4.13 -6.40
CA ILE A 97 9.17 -4.11 -6.97
C ILE A 97 8.93 -2.84 -7.79
N LEU A 98 9.41 -1.68 -7.32
CA LEU A 98 9.24 -0.41 -8.01
C LEU A 98 10.04 -0.37 -9.32
N GLU A 99 11.29 -0.83 -9.31
CA GLU A 99 12.14 -0.96 -10.50
C GLU A 99 11.48 -1.89 -11.54
N ALA A 100 11.07 -3.09 -11.12
CA ALA A 100 10.39 -4.03 -12.01
C ALA A 100 9.04 -3.49 -12.53
N ALA A 101 8.32 -2.73 -11.71
CA ALA A 101 7.07 -2.09 -12.14
C ALA A 101 7.31 -0.97 -13.16
N GLU A 102 8.39 -0.20 -13.02
CA GLU A 102 8.82 0.83 -13.96
C GLU A 102 9.20 0.21 -15.30
N ASP A 103 10.03 -0.83 -15.31
CA ASP A 103 10.35 -1.63 -16.51
C ASP A 103 9.07 -2.20 -17.17
N TYR A 104 8.08 -2.60 -16.37
CA TYR A 104 6.80 -3.10 -16.87
C TYR A 104 5.95 -2.02 -17.55
N GLN A 105 6.17 -0.73 -17.22
CA GLN A 105 5.45 0.35 -17.88
C GLN A 105 5.88 0.49 -19.35
N GLY A 106 7.13 0.13 -19.67
CA GLY A 106 7.69 0.11 -21.02
C GLY A 106 8.62 1.29 -21.29
#